data_AF-A0A1F6K4E9-F1
#
_entry.id   AF-A0A1F6K4E9-F1
#
_cell.length_a   1.000
_cell.length_b   1.000
_cell.length_c   1.000
_cell.angle_alpha   90.00
_cell.angle_beta   90.00
_cell.angle_gamma   90.00
#
_symmetry.space_group_name_H-M   'P 1'
#
loop_
_entity.id
_entity.type
_entity.pdbx_description
1 polymer ?
#
loop_
_entity_poly.entity_id
_entity_poly.type
_entity_poly.pdbx_seq_one_letter_code
_entity_poly.pdbx_strand_id
1 'polypeptide(L)'
;MKKSFYNHLVTIDSLTIELDKIEMSQDEKRHLILLIDSNIHQTVLNVVLSELQGNDKKIFLHHLSSGDHDKAWIHLKGKIENVENKIKKAADEIIKELHEDIKKIKS
;
A
#
# COMPACT_ATOMS: atom_id res chain seq x y z
N MET A 1 3.86 -5.28 10.29
CA MET A 1 2.88 -4.83 9.29
C MET A 1 1.55 -4.63 9.97
N LYS A 2 0.98 -3.43 9.89
CA LYS A 2 -0.38 -3.19 10.41
C LYS A 2 -1.35 -3.86 9.42
N LYS A 3 -2.40 -4.51 9.92
CA LYS A 3 -3.44 -5.06 9.04
C LYS A 3 -4.05 -3.88 8.28
N SER A 4 -4.02 -3.90 6.94
CA SER A 4 -4.71 -2.91 6.12
C SER A 4 -5.84 -3.58 5.33
N PHE A 5 -6.85 -2.79 4.95
CA PHE A 5 -8.02 -3.28 4.23
C PHE A 5 -7.68 -3.91 2.86
N TYR A 6 -6.52 -3.55 2.28
CA TYR A 6 -6.04 -4.03 0.99
C TYR A 6 -4.96 -5.11 1.08
N ASN A 7 -4.63 -5.64 2.27
CA ASN A 7 -3.56 -6.63 2.43
C ASN A 7 -3.73 -7.90 1.57
N HIS A 8 -4.96 -8.21 1.15
CA HIS A 8 -5.26 -9.34 0.27
C HIS A 8 -4.98 -9.06 -1.21
N LEU A 9 -4.70 -7.80 -1.57
CA LEU A 9 -4.49 -7.36 -2.95
C LEU A 9 -3.02 -7.07 -3.26
N VAL A 10 -2.23 -6.71 -2.25
CA VAL A 10 -0.87 -6.19 -2.41
C VAL A 10 0.10 -7.03 -1.58
N THR A 11 1.20 -7.45 -2.22
CA THR A 11 2.34 -8.12 -1.57
C THR A 11 3.64 -7.41 -1.93
N ILE A 12 4.58 -7.39 -0.98
CA ILE A 12 5.93 -6.82 -1.14
C ILE A 12 7.02 -7.89 -1.10
N ASP A 13 6.66 -9.16 -1.22
CA ASP A 13 7.61 -10.28 -1.10
C ASP A 13 8.77 -10.16 -2.11
N SER A 14 8.45 -9.72 -3.33
CA SER A 14 9.45 -9.50 -4.38
C SER A 14 10.48 -8.42 -4.01
N LEU A 15 10.05 -7.31 -3.38
CA LEU A 15 10.94 -6.26 -2.89
C LEU A 15 11.82 -6.78 -1.74
N THR A 16 11.25 -7.57 -0.85
CA THR A 16 11.97 -8.17 0.27
C THR A 16 13.11 -9.09 -0.22
N ILE A 17 12.83 -9.89 -1.25
CA ILE A 17 13.84 -10.76 -1.90
C ILE A 17 14.96 -9.95 -2.55
N GLU A 18 14.66 -8.81 -3.17
CA GLU A 18 15.71 -7.95 -3.74
C GLU A 18 16.55 -7.25 -2.66
N LEU A 19 15.91 -6.78 -1.57
CA LEU A 19 16.63 -6.22 -0.43
C LEU A 19 17.57 -7.25 0.23
N ASP A 20 17.19 -8.53 0.25
CA ASP A 20 18.04 -9.63 0.74
C ASP A 20 19.33 -9.82 -0.05
N LYS A 21 19.43 -9.27 -1.26
CA LYS A 21 20.63 -9.35 -2.12
C LYS A 21 21.59 -8.18 -1.91
N ILE A 22 21.22 -7.19 -1.11
CA ILE A 22 22.03 -6.01 -0.82
C ILE A 22 22.71 -6.21 0.53
N GLU A 23 24.00 -5.91 0.60
CA GLU A 23 24.75 -5.98 1.85
C GLU A 23 24.36 -4.79 2.75
N MET A 24 23.51 -5.05 3.72
CA MET A 24 23.06 -4.08 4.73
C MET A 24 22.77 -4.78 6.06
N SER A 25 22.72 -4.01 7.14
CA SER A 25 22.34 -4.52 8.45
C SER A 25 20.85 -4.89 8.49
N GLN A 26 20.48 -5.75 9.45
CA GLN A 26 19.06 -6.12 9.66
C GLN A 26 18.20 -4.92 10.06
N ASP A 27 18.76 -3.95 10.78
CA ASP A 27 18.04 -2.75 11.20
C ASP A 27 17.77 -1.81 10.01
N GLU A 28 18.74 -1.62 9.12
CA GLU A 28 18.56 -0.87 7.87
C GLU A 28 17.51 -1.53 6.97
N LYS A 29 17.60 -2.85 6.80
CA LYS A 29 16.62 -3.61 6.02
C LYS A 29 15.21 -3.45 6.58
N ARG A 30 15.06 -3.58 7.91
CA ARG A 30 13.77 -3.39 8.58
C ARG A 30 13.24 -1.96 8.37
N HIS A 31 14.10 -0.95 8.46
CA HIS A 31 13.72 0.42 8.22
C HIS A 31 13.22 0.64 6.79
N LEU A 32 13.93 0.10 5.79
CA LEU A 32 13.51 0.17 4.38
C LEU A 32 12.17 -0.53 4.16
N ILE A 33 11.94 -1.70 4.75
CA ILE A 33 10.65 -2.40 4.66
C ILE A 33 9.51 -1.54 5.24
N LEU A 34 9.74 -0.83 6.35
CA LEU A 34 8.74 0.07 6.93
C LEU A 34 8.46 1.29 6.04
N LEU A 35 9.49 1.81 5.36
CA LEU A 35 9.34 2.90 4.39
C LEU A 35 8.54 2.45 3.16
N ILE A 36 8.85 1.26 2.62
CA ILE A 36 8.12 0.64 1.51
C ILE A 36 6.63 0.45 1.88
N ASP A 37 6.35 -0.15 3.04
CA ASP A 37 4.98 -0.36 3.53
C ASP A 37 4.23 0.97 3.68
N SER A 38 4.90 2.00 4.22
CA SER A 38 4.32 3.34 4.38
C SER A 38 4.02 4.01 3.04
N ASN A 39 4.93 3.91 2.07
CA ASN A 39 4.76 4.51 0.74
C ASN A 39 3.60 3.85 -0.02
N ILE A 40 3.53 2.52 0.00
CA ILE A 40 2.40 1.77 -0.57
C ILE A 40 1.10 2.18 0.12
N HIS A 41 1.09 2.26 1.45
CA HIS A 41 -0.11 2.67 2.19
C HIS A 41 -0.60 4.06 1.80
N GLN A 42 0.31 5.03 1.73
CA GLN A 42 -0.02 6.40 1.31
C GLN A 42 -0.53 6.43 -0.14
N THR A 43 0.10 5.71 -1.05
CA THR A 43 -0.31 5.62 -2.46
C THR A 43 -1.72 5.05 -2.59
N VAL A 44 -2.01 3.94 -1.90
CA VAL A 44 -3.34 3.32 -1.91
C VAL A 44 -4.38 4.25 -1.29
N LEU A 45 -4.07 4.92 -0.17
CA LEU A 45 -4.98 5.89 0.43
C LEU A 45 -5.27 7.06 -0.51
N ASN A 46 -4.27 7.58 -1.21
CA ASN A 46 -4.45 8.68 -2.14
C ASN A 46 -5.38 8.31 -3.29
N VAL A 47 -5.22 7.12 -3.88
CA VAL A 47 -6.10 6.61 -4.95
C VAL A 47 -7.51 6.39 -4.46
N VAL A 48 -7.69 5.80 -3.28
CA VAL A 48 -9.02 5.60 -2.72
C VAL A 48 -9.69 6.93 -2.39
N LEU A 49 -8.97 7.85 -1.75
CA LEU A 49 -9.50 9.14 -1.35
C LEU A 49 -9.75 10.09 -2.53
N SER A 50 -9.07 9.93 -3.67
CA SER A 50 -9.34 10.73 -4.87
C SER A 50 -10.65 10.34 -5.55
N GLU A 51 -11.05 9.07 -5.43
CA GLU A 51 -12.27 8.50 -6.03
C GLU A 51 -13.54 8.75 -5.20
N LEU A 52 -13.40 8.92 -3.89
CA LEU A 52 -14.53 9.20 -3.00
C LEU A 52 -14.95 10.68 -3.07
N GLN A 53 -16.23 10.97 -2.83
CA GLN A 53 -16.75 12.34 -2.78
C GLN A 53 -17.24 12.72 -1.38
N GLY A 54 -16.95 13.95 -0.94
CA GLY A 54 -17.53 14.60 0.23
C GLY A 54 -17.72 13.71 1.46
N ASN A 55 -18.96 13.27 1.69
CA ASN A 55 -19.34 12.47 2.85
C ASN A 55 -18.76 11.04 2.83
N ASP A 56 -18.57 10.46 1.64
CA ASP A 56 -18.02 9.11 1.51
C ASP A 56 -16.54 9.06 1.95
N LYS A 57 -15.78 10.15 1.76
CA LYS A 57 -14.42 10.29 2.33
C LYS A 57 -14.44 10.24 3.85
N LYS A 58 -15.38 10.96 4.48
CA LYS A 58 -15.50 11.02 5.94
C LYS A 58 -15.84 9.65 6.53
N ILE A 59 -16.79 8.95 5.91
CA ILE A 59 -17.19 7.59 6.33
C ILE A 59 -16.00 6.63 6.23
N PHE A 60 -15.28 6.65 5.10
CA PHE A 60 -14.10 5.83 4.92
C PHE A 60 -13.02 6.11 5.98
N LEU A 61 -12.66 7.38 6.19
CA LEU A 61 -11.65 7.79 7.17
C LEU A 61 -12.06 7.43 8.61
N HIS A 62 -13.36 7.50 8.93
CA HIS A 62 -13.88 7.06 10.22
C HIS A 62 -13.69 5.54 10.42
N HIS A 63 -14.03 4.71 9.42
CA HIS A 63 -13.80 3.27 9.50
C HIS A 63 -12.31 2.93 9.58
N LEU A 64 -11.47 3.61 8.79
CA LEU A 64 -10.02 3.43 8.80
C LEU A 64 -9.39 3.77 10.15
N SER A 65 -9.74 4.93 10.74
CA SER A 65 -9.22 5.36 12.04
C SER A 65 -9.71 4.50 13.21
N SER A 66 -10.91 3.89 13.07
CA SER A 66 -11.47 2.96 14.05
C SER A 66 -10.90 1.54 13.95
N GLY A 67 -10.01 1.28 12.98
CA GLY A 67 -9.44 -0.05 12.72
C GLY A 67 -10.44 -1.05 12.12
N ASP A 68 -11.59 -0.58 11.63
CA ASP A 68 -12.64 -1.41 11.04
C ASP A 68 -12.39 -1.61 9.55
N HIS A 69 -11.40 -2.46 9.26
CA HIS A 69 -10.93 -2.72 7.89
C HIS A 69 -12.00 -3.34 7.00
N ASP A 70 -12.89 -4.17 7.56
CA ASP A 70 -13.94 -4.83 6.82
C ASP A 70 -15.03 -3.82 6.40
N LYS A 71 -15.45 -2.93 7.31
CA LYS A 71 -16.39 -1.86 6.96
C LYS A 71 -15.77 -0.85 6.00
N ALA A 72 -14.51 -0.49 6.20
CA ALA A 72 -13.79 0.35 5.25
C ALA A 72 -13.83 -0.29 3.85
N TRP A 73 -13.51 -1.58 3.75
CA TRP A 73 -13.52 -2.30 2.48
C TRP A 73 -14.89 -2.38 1.81
N ILE A 74 -15.94 -2.72 2.58
CA ILE A 74 -17.32 -2.78 2.07
C ILE A 74 -17.77 -1.42 1.54
N HIS A 75 -17.48 -0.34 2.28
CA HIS A 75 -17.81 1.03 1.86
C HIS A 75 -17.11 1.38 0.53
N LEU A 76 -15.83 1.01 0.39
CA LEU A 76 -15.10 1.24 -0.86
C LEU A 76 -15.70 0.48 -2.05
N LYS A 77 -16.00 -0.82 -1.90
CA LYS A 77 -16.59 -1.61 -2.99
C LYS A 77 -17.98 -1.11 -3.40
N GLY A 78 -18.74 -0.53 -2.48
CA GLY A 78 -20.04 0.06 -2.77
C GLY A 78 -19.99 1.43 -3.45
N LYS A 79 -18.85 2.12 -3.42
CA LYS A 79 -18.70 3.51 -3.90
C LYS A 79 -17.77 3.67 -5.08
N ILE A 80 -16.77 2.81 -5.21
CA ILE A 80 -15.76 2.88 -6.24
C ILE A 80 -15.88 1.64 -7.12
N GLU A 81 -16.23 1.85 -8.38
CA GLU A 81 -16.23 0.78 -9.37
C GLU A 81 -14.79 0.27 -9.61
N ASN A 82 -14.63 -1.06 -9.67
CA ASN A 82 -13.34 -1.72 -9.90
C ASN A 82 -12.25 -1.30 -8.90
N VAL A 83 -12.62 -1.01 -7.65
CA VAL A 83 -11.68 -0.55 -6.61
C VAL A 83 -10.50 -1.48 -6.39
N GLU A 84 -10.71 -2.80 -6.49
CA GLU A 84 -9.63 -3.78 -6.40
C GLU A 84 -8.56 -3.57 -7.47
N ASN A 85 -8.98 -3.35 -8.72
CA ASN A 85 -8.05 -3.14 -9.83
C ASN A 85 -7.34 -1.78 -9.70
N LYS A 86 -8.04 -0.74 -9.24
CA LYS A 86 -7.43 0.57 -9.00
C LYS A 86 -6.33 0.50 -7.93
N ILE A 87 -6.60 -0.18 -6.82
CA ILE A 87 -5.65 -0.38 -5.74
C ILE A 87 -4.47 -1.23 -6.21
N LYS A 88 -4.73 -2.37 -6.86
CA LYS A 88 -3.68 -3.24 -7.40
C LYS A 88 -2.76 -2.49 -8.35
N LYS A 89 -3.34 -1.79 -9.33
CA LYS A 89 -2.56 -1.04 -10.32
C LYS A 89 -1.67 0.01 -9.65
N ALA A 90 -2.22 0.80 -8.73
CA ALA A 90 -1.45 1.82 -8.03
C ALA A 90 -0.34 1.23 -7.16
N ALA A 91 -0.62 0.11 -6.48
CA ALA A 91 0.37 -0.60 -5.69
C ALA A 91 1.47 -1.22 -6.58
N ASP A 92 1.10 -1.83 -7.70
CA ASP A 92 2.05 -2.42 -8.65
C ASP A 92 2.95 -1.35 -9.29
N GLU A 93 2.41 -0.17 -9.61
CA GLU A 93 3.17 0.97 -10.12
C GLU A 93 4.24 1.41 -9.11
N ILE A 94 3.86 1.66 -7.85
CA ILE A 94 4.85 2.07 -6.83
C ILE A 94 5.82 0.93 -6.48
N ILE A 95 5.38 -0.33 -6.46
CA ILE A 95 6.24 -1.49 -6.25
C ILE A 95 7.28 -1.58 -7.37
N LYS A 96 6.88 -1.33 -8.62
CA LYS A 96 7.81 -1.34 -9.76
C LYS A 96 8.84 -0.22 -9.65
N GLU A 97 8.42 0.99 -9.30
CA GLU A 97 9.34 2.12 -9.08
C GLU A 97 10.35 1.81 -7.97
N LEU A 98 9.88 1.29 -6.83
CA LEU A 98 10.74 0.88 -5.72
C LEU A 98 11.71 -0.24 -6.12
N HIS A 99 11.28 -1.19 -6.96
CA HIS A 99 12.16 -2.22 -7.52
C HIS A 99 13.29 -1.62 -8.36
N GLU A 100 12.98 -0.64 -9.20
CA GLU A 100 13.97 0.05 -10.02
C GLU A 100 14.97 0.83 -9.15
N ASP A 101 14.50 1.48 -8.09
CA ASP A 101 15.35 2.21 -7.16
C ASP A 101 16.28 1.28 -6.35
N ILE A 102 15.77 0.14 -5.87
CA ILE A 102 16.58 -0.88 -5.19
C ILE A 102 17.66 -1.42 -6.15
N LYS A 103 17.32 -1.66 -7.41
CA LYS A 103 18.30 -2.12 -8.42
C LYS A 103 19.40 -1.10 -8.68
N LYS A 104 19.11 0.20 -8.64
CA LYS A 104 20.13 1.26 -8.79
C LYS A 104 21.12 1.27 -7.63
N ILE A 105 20.69 0.94 -6.42
CA ILE A 105 21.59 0.86 -5.25
C ILE A 105 22.61 -0.28 -5.38
N LYS A 106 22.23 -1.36 -6.07
CA LYS A 106 23.09 -2.51 -6.32
C LYS A 106 24.17 -2.24 -7.38
N SER A 107 23.97 -1.25 -8.25
CA SER A 107 24.81 -1.00 -9.44
C SER A 107 25.88 0.04 -9.19
#